data_AF-A0A9X5KPX4-F1
#
_entry.id   AF-A0A9X5KPX4-F1
#
_cell.length_a   1.000
_cell.length_b   1.000
_cell.length_c   1.000
_cell.angle_alpha   90.00
_cell.angle_beta   90.00
_cell.angle_gamma   90.00
#
_symmetry.space_group_name_H-M   'P 1'
#
loop_
_entity.id
_entity.type
_entity.pdbx_description
1 polymer ?
#
loop_
_entity_poly.entity_id
_entity_poly.type
_entity_poly.pdbx_seq_one_letter_code
_entity_poly.pdbx_strand_id
1 'polypeptide(L)'
;MSHPTETFRARYRASVAPHYNPWLHASFVFGYGIVCITLAWSSTHQITALQWLSVPATLVFFNLCIYLVHRHLGHHKHGLARLFYARHTGDHHSFFTPGHMTYDSPRDWRVILFPAWLIVLHSLAITLPAWWLLKQWSPNVAGLFAGCMILGYLLYEVFHACEHLPVGHPVARLPWLRQMHRLHALHHRRELMQGRNFNIVLPLMDYLFGTLHWEPSAHDKQEPS
;
A
#
# COMPACT_ATOMS: atom_id res chain seq x y z
N MET A 1 -31.32 -11.12 -8.47
CA MET A 1 -30.45 -10.09 -9.11
C MET A 1 -29.09 -10.17 -8.44
N SER A 2 -27.98 -10.17 -9.19
CA SER A 2 -26.64 -10.19 -8.59
C SER A 2 -26.37 -8.89 -7.83
N HIS A 3 -25.69 -8.99 -6.68
CA HIS A 3 -25.28 -7.83 -5.89
C HIS A 3 -24.39 -6.90 -6.75
N PRO A 4 -24.52 -5.56 -6.69
CA PRO A 4 -23.77 -4.64 -7.55
C PRO A 4 -22.25 -4.86 -7.56
N THR A 5 -21.69 -5.28 -6.43
CA THR A 5 -20.26 -5.63 -6.30
C THR A 5 -19.88 -6.84 -7.14
N GLU A 6 -20.69 -7.91 -7.14
CA GLU A 6 -20.40 -9.11 -7.92
C GLU A 6 -20.47 -8.83 -9.42
N THR A 7 -21.42 -8.02 -9.86
CA THR A 7 -21.49 -7.54 -11.25
C THR A 7 -20.23 -6.76 -11.63
N PHE A 8 -19.74 -5.88 -10.74
CA PHE A 8 -18.50 -5.13 -10.98
C PHE A 8 -17.29 -6.06 -11.05
N ARG A 9 -17.14 -6.98 -10.08
CA ARG A 9 -16.03 -7.94 -10.01
C ARG A 9 -15.96 -8.81 -11.26
N ALA A 10 -17.09 -9.35 -11.72
CA ALA A 10 -17.16 -10.15 -12.93
C ALA A 10 -16.70 -9.36 -14.17
N ARG A 11 -17.20 -8.13 -14.34
CA ARG A 11 -16.79 -7.24 -15.43
C ARG A 11 -15.30 -6.88 -15.35
N TYR A 12 -14.81 -6.56 -14.16
CA TYR A 12 -13.39 -6.24 -13.95
C TYR A 12 -12.51 -7.43 -14.35
N ARG A 13 -12.80 -8.63 -13.83
CA ARG A 13 -12.06 -9.86 -14.12
C ARG A 13 -12.05 -10.19 -15.61
N ALA A 14 -13.17 -10.00 -16.31
CA ALA A 14 -13.26 -10.18 -17.76
C ALA A 14 -12.40 -9.18 -18.55
N SER A 15 -12.15 -7.98 -18.01
CA SER A 15 -11.29 -6.96 -18.64
C SER A 15 -9.78 -7.20 -18.42
N VAL A 16 -9.41 -8.05 -17.45
CA VAL A 16 -8.01 -8.38 -17.18
C VAL A 16 -7.47 -9.25 -18.32
N ALA A 17 -6.39 -8.80 -18.94
CA ALA A 17 -5.73 -9.48 -20.06
C ALA A 17 -5.56 -11.00 -19.80
N PRO A 18 -5.88 -11.89 -20.75
CA PRO A 18 -5.81 -13.34 -20.55
C PRO A 18 -4.42 -13.82 -20.09
N HIS A 19 -3.36 -13.23 -20.63
CA HIS A 19 -1.96 -13.54 -20.32
C HIS A 19 -1.44 -12.93 -19.01
N TYR A 20 -2.27 -12.16 -18.27
CA TYR A 20 -1.87 -11.65 -16.97
C TYR A 20 -1.62 -12.81 -15.99
N ASN A 21 -0.39 -12.87 -15.48
CA ASN A 21 0.02 -13.82 -14.45
C ASN A 21 0.29 -13.07 -13.14
N PRO A 22 -0.50 -13.30 -12.07
CA PRO A 22 -0.36 -12.58 -10.80
C PRO A 22 0.95 -12.91 -10.07
N TRP A 23 1.47 -14.13 -10.21
CA TRP A 23 2.74 -14.55 -9.61
C TRP A 23 3.92 -13.89 -10.32
N LEU A 24 3.90 -13.82 -11.64
CA LEU A 24 4.92 -13.08 -12.39
C LEU A 24 4.92 -11.60 -11.98
N HIS A 25 3.73 -11.00 -11.81
CA HIS A 25 3.61 -9.63 -11.34
C HIS A 25 4.24 -9.43 -9.96
N ALA A 26 3.83 -10.25 -8.98
CA ALA A 26 4.36 -10.17 -7.61
C ALA A 26 5.88 -10.42 -7.59
N SER A 27 6.34 -11.50 -8.23
CA SER A 27 7.77 -11.84 -8.30
C SER A 27 8.59 -10.75 -8.96
N PHE A 28 8.07 -10.06 -9.98
CA PHE A 28 8.75 -8.91 -10.56
C PHE A 28 8.87 -7.77 -9.55
N VAL A 29 7.76 -7.36 -8.91
CA VAL A 29 7.76 -6.24 -7.95
C VAL A 29 8.71 -6.52 -6.78
N PHE A 30 8.59 -7.70 -6.15
CA PHE A 30 9.43 -8.06 -5.02
C PHE A 30 10.87 -8.34 -5.41
N GLY A 31 11.12 -9.05 -6.50
CA GLY A 31 12.47 -9.32 -7.00
C GLY A 31 13.20 -8.04 -7.38
N TYR A 32 12.56 -7.15 -8.14
CA TYR A 32 13.10 -5.85 -8.49
C TYR A 32 13.39 -5.00 -7.23
N GLY A 33 12.43 -4.94 -6.30
CA GLY A 33 12.60 -4.19 -5.06
C GLY A 33 13.76 -4.71 -4.20
N ILE A 34 13.89 -6.04 -4.04
CA ILE A 34 15.00 -6.66 -3.30
C ILE A 34 16.35 -6.33 -3.97
N VAL A 35 16.44 -6.36 -5.30
CA VAL A 35 17.65 -5.95 -6.03
C VAL A 35 17.98 -4.49 -5.75
N CYS A 36 17.01 -3.58 -5.85
CA CYS A 36 17.21 -2.16 -5.57
C CYS A 36 17.68 -1.92 -4.12
N ILE A 37 17.06 -2.58 -3.14
CA ILE A 37 17.45 -2.49 -1.72
C ILE A 37 18.89 -2.99 -1.54
N THR A 38 19.22 -4.14 -2.12
CA THR A 38 20.56 -4.74 -2.03
C THR A 38 21.62 -3.80 -2.61
N LEU A 39 21.36 -3.22 -3.79
CA LEU A 39 22.28 -2.26 -4.43
C LEU A 39 22.41 -0.96 -3.62
N ALA A 40 21.32 -0.46 -3.03
CA ALA A 40 21.35 0.72 -2.19
C ALA A 40 22.19 0.48 -0.92
N TRP A 41 21.96 -0.63 -0.23
CA TRP A 41 22.66 -0.96 1.01
C TRP A 41 24.10 -1.43 0.80
N SER A 42 24.43 -2.00 -0.37
CA SER A 42 25.82 -2.31 -0.71
C SER A 42 26.70 -1.06 -0.88
N SER A 43 26.10 0.13 -1.00
CA SER A 43 26.83 1.40 -1.01
C SER A 43 27.17 1.95 0.38
N THR A 44 26.77 1.25 1.45
CA THR A 44 26.95 1.69 2.84
C THR A 44 28.09 0.95 3.53
N HIS A 45 28.89 1.67 4.34
CA HIS A 45 30.03 1.12 5.09
C HIS A 45 30.20 1.83 6.43
N GLN A 46 30.54 1.09 7.50
CA GLN A 46 30.83 1.64 8.84
C GLN A 46 29.77 2.66 9.33
N ILE A 47 28.50 2.25 9.31
CA ILE A 47 27.36 3.11 9.66
C ILE A 47 27.42 3.50 11.14
N THR A 48 27.37 4.80 11.43
CA THR A 48 27.34 5.30 12.81
C THR A 48 25.96 5.14 13.44
N ALA A 49 25.87 5.13 14.77
CA ALA A 49 24.59 5.08 15.49
C ALA A 49 23.62 6.21 15.07
N LEU A 50 24.14 7.40 14.79
CA LEU A 50 23.32 8.53 14.34
C LEU A 50 22.77 8.30 12.91
N GLN A 51 23.58 7.75 12.01
CA GLN A 51 23.16 7.45 10.63
C GLN A 51 22.07 6.37 10.60
N TRP A 52 22.02 5.46 11.57
CA TRP A 52 20.92 4.51 11.70
C TRP A 52 19.55 5.16 11.91
N LEU A 53 19.48 6.39 12.43
CA LEU A 53 18.22 7.14 12.52
C LEU A 53 17.61 7.45 11.15
N SER A 54 18.40 7.38 10.07
CA SER A 54 17.87 7.51 8.71
C SER A 54 16.83 6.44 8.38
N VAL A 55 16.91 5.24 8.97
CA VAL A 55 15.93 4.16 8.72
C VAL A 55 14.54 4.54 9.24
N PRO A 56 14.31 4.76 10.56
CA PRO A 56 13.00 5.14 11.06
C PRO A 56 12.53 6.48 10.50
N ALA A 57 13.43 7.46 10.32
CA ALA A 57 13.06 8.74 9.73
C ALA A 57 12.52 8.58 8.29
N THR A 58 13.17 7.76 7.46
CA THR A 58 12.72 7.50 6.08
C THR A 58 11.39 6.74 6.07
N LEU A 59 11.18 5.77 6.95
CA LEU A 59 9.92 5.03 7.01
C LEU A 59 8.74 5.89 7.48
N VAL A 60 8.97 6.82 8.42
CA VAL A 60 7.98 7.83 8.82
C VAL A 60 7.71 8.79 7.67
N PHE A 61 8.75 9.26 6.97
CA PHE A 61 8.60 10.09 5.77
C PHE A 61 7.80 9.37 4.67
N PHE A 62 8.08 8.09 4.41
CA PHE A 62 7.34 7.30 3.45
C PHE A 62 5.87 7.14 3.86
N ASN A 63 5.59 6.92 5.14
CA ASN A 63 4.22 6.86 5.66
C ASN A 63 3.45 8.18 5.43
N LEU A 64 4.12 9.34 5.57
CA LEU A 64 3.59 10.65 5.18
C LEU A 64 3.35 10.76 3.67
N CYS A 65 4.29 10.31 2.83
CA CYS A 65 4.11 10.35 1.38
C CYS A 65 2.89 9.52 0.95
N ILE A 66 2.74 8.31 1.48
CA ILE A 66 1.57 7.45 1.21
C ILE A 66 0.29 8.13 1.65
N TYR A 67 0.26 8.71 2.86
CA TYR A 67 -0.88 9.46 3.35
C TYR A 67 -1.33 10.54 2.36
N LEU A 68 -0.40 11.38 1.92
CA LEU A 68 -0.68 12.50 1.02
C LEU A 68 -1.12 12.02 -0.36
N VAL A 69 -0.40 11.05 -0.94
CA VAL A 69 -0.74 10.49 -2.25
C VAL A 69 -2.10 9.82 -2.22
N HIS A 70 -2.38 9.01 -1.19
CA HIS A 70 -3.65 8.32 -1.08
C HIS A 70 -4.81 9.31 -0.89
N ARG A 71 -4.70 10.25 0.06
CA ARG A 71 -5.73 11.26 0.35
C ARG A 71 -6.00 12.18 -0.84
N HIS A 72 -4.97 12.72 -1.47
CA HIS A 72 -5.14 13.76 -2.48
C HIS A 72 -5.21 13.17 -3.89
N LEU A 73 -4.32 12.26 -4.26
CA LEU A 73 -4.28 11.75 -5.63
C LEU A 73 -5.19 10.53 -5.84
N GLY A 74 -5.42 9.74 -4.78
CA GLY A 74 -6.26 8.54 -4.84
C GLY A 74 -7.75 8.85 -4.82
N HIS A 75 -8.14 9.86 -4.05
CA HIS A 75 -9.54 10.22 -3.77
C HIS A 75 -10.03 11.52 -4.41
N HIS A 76 -9.15 12.30 -5.02
CA HIS A 76 -9.54 13.50 -5.77
C HIS A 76 -9.08 13.41 -7.22
N LYS A 77 -9.96 13.83 -8.15
CA LYS A 77 -9.65 13.80 -9.58
C LYS A 77 -8.67 14.92 -9.92
N HIS A 78 -7.44 14.54 -10.23
CA HIS A 78 -6.43 15.44 -10.80
C HIS A 78 -6.05 15.00 -12.21
N GLY A 79 -5.74 15.96 -13.10
CA GLY A 79 -5.32 15.65 -14.47
C GLY A 79 -4.10 14.73 -14.53
N LEU A 80 -3.06 15.06 -13.75
CA LEU A 80 -1.79 14.31 -13.69
C LEU A 80 -1.91 12.95 -12.96
N ALA A 81 -2.89 12.80 -12.07
CA ALA A 81 -3.11 11.56 -11.29
C ALA A 81 -4.33 10.77 -11.74
N ARG A 82 -4.89 11.05 -12.93
CA ARG A 82 -6.13 10.42 -13.43
C ARG A 82 -6.05 8.90 -13.43
N LEU A 83 -4.91 8.33 -13.83
CA LEU A 83 -4.71 6.88 -13.83
C LEU A 83 -4.70 6.30 -12.42
N PHE A 84 -4.06 6.99 -11.47
CA PHE A 84 -4.03 6.55 -10.07
C PHE A 84 -5.43 6.60 -9.47
N TYR A 85 -6.16 7.71 -9.63
CA TYR A 85 -7.56 7.82 -9.21
C TYR A 85 -8.44 6.72 -9.83
N ALA A 86 -8.31 6.48 -11.14
CA ALA A 86 -9.11 5.47 -11.84
C ALA A 86 -8.86 4.06 -11.31
N ARG A 87 -7.61 3.73 -11.01
CA ARG A 87 -7.27 2.41 -10.43
C ARG A 87 -7.63 2.30 -8.96
N HIS A 88 -7.49 3.39 -8.21
CA HIS A 88 -7.73 3.43 -6.78
C HIS A 88 -9.24 3.56 -6.46
N THR A 89 -9.79 4.76 -6.63
CA THR A 89 -11.23 4.99 -6.37
C THR A 89 -12.12 4.29 -7.41
N GLY A 90 -11.69 4.23 -8.67
CA GLY A 90 -12.49 3.61 -9.73
C GLY A 90 -12.54 2.09 -9.64
N ASP A 91 -11.38 1.42 -9.69
CA ASP A 91 -11.31 -0.05 -9.69
C ASP A 91 -11.31 -0.62 -8.26
N HIS A 92 -10.36 -0.22 -7.42
CA HIS A 92 -10.12 -0.85 -6.11
C HIS A 92 -11.29 -0.69 -5.14
N HIS A 93 -11.79 0.53 -4.93
CA HIS A 93 -12.96 0.79 -4.09
C HIS A 93 -14.30 0.27 -4.66
N SER A 94 -14.36 0.01 -5.97
CA SER A 94 -15.55 -0.62 -6.56
C SER A 94 -15.49 -2.15 -6.49
N PHE A 95 -14.27 -2.71 -6.49
CA PHE A 95 -14.03 -4.15 -6.37
C PHE A 95 -14.20 -4.63 -4.92
N PHE A 96 -13.74 -3.83 -3.96
CA PHE A 96 -13.88 -4.08 -2.53
C PHE A 96 -14.88 -3.09 -1.93
N THR A 97 -16.02 -3.59 -1.48
CA THR A 97 -17.07 -2.77 -0.88
C THR A 97 -17.31 -3.21 0.56
N PRO A 98 -18.02 -2.42 1.39
CA PRO A 98 -18.37 -2.84 2.74
C PRO A 98 -19.04 -4.23 2.74
N GLY A 99 -18.50 -5.16 3.53
CA GLY A 99 -18.92 -6.56 3.57
C GLY A 99 -18.28 -7.48 2.51
N HIS A 100 -17.60 -6.93 1.49
CA HIS A 100 -16.93 -7.66 0.41
C HIS A 100 -15.48 -7.19 0.25
N MET A 101 -14.73 -7.24 1.37
CA MET A 101 -13.35 -6.75 1.44
C MET A 101 -12.31 -7.80 1.02
N THR A 102 -12.68 -9.05 0.79
CA THR A 102 -11.72 -10.12 0.53
C THR A 102 -11.57 -10.37 -0.96
N TYR A 103 -10.38 -10.78 -1.40
CA TYR A 103 -10.18 -11.33 -2.74
C TYR A 103 -10.53 -12.83 -2.78
N ASP A 104 -10.89 -13.34 -3.96
CA ASP A 104 -11.31 -14.74 -4.11
C ASP A 104 -10.23 -15.60 -4.78
N SER A 105 -9.35 -14.99 -5.58
CA SER A 105 -8.26 -15.70 -6.26
C SER A 105 -7.00 -14.83 -6.40
N PRO A 106 -5.81 -15.41 -6.63
CA PRO A 106 -4.60 -14.64 -6.90
C PRO A 106 -4.72 -13.68 -8.09
N ARG A 107 -5.62 -13.94 -9.05
CA ARG A 107 -5.84 -13.04 -10.19
C ARG A 107 -6.37 -11.66 -9.75
N ASP A 108 -7.05 -11.59 -8.62
CA ASP A 108 -7.55 -10.35 -8.03
C ASP A 108 -6.42 -9.48 -7.45
N TRP A 109 -5.19 -9.99 -7.29
CA TRP A 109 -4.03 -9.16 -6.95
C TRP A 109 -3.80 -8.03 -7.95
N ARG A 110 -4.33 -8.15 -9.18
CA ARG A 110 -4.30 -7.10 -10.20
C ARG A 110 -4.95 -5.77 -9.77
N VAL A 111 -5.95 -5.84 -8.90
CA VAL A 111 -6.70 -4.68 -8.38
C VAL A 111 -6.16 -4.20 -7.03
N ILE A 112 -5.36 -5.02 -6.35
CA ILE A 112 -4.70 -4.67 -5.09
C ILE A 112 -3.34 -4.06 -5.39
N LEU A 113 -2.47 -4.83 -6.03
CA LEU A 113 -1.09 -4.43 -6.27
C LEU A 113 -1.01 -3.25 -7.25
N PHE A 114 -0.07 -2.34 -7.00
CA PHE A 114 0.19 -1.30 -7.99
C PHE A 114 0.70 -1.92 -9.30
N PRO A 115 0.55 -1.22 -10.44
CA PRO A 115 1.14 -1.68 -11.69
C PRO A 115 2.64 -1.91 -11.55
N ALA A 116 3.15 -3.02 -12.09
CA ALA A 116 4.56 -3.39 -12.06
C ALA A 116 5.53 -2.27 -12.46
N TRP A 117 5.17 -1.42 -13.42
CA TRP A 117 6.02 -0.31 -13.84
C TRP A 117 6.15 0.80 -12.79
N LEU A 118 5.23 0.90 -11.83
CA LEU A 118 5.20 1.97 -10.84
C LEU A 118 6.37 1.87 -9.86
N ILE A 119 6.78 0.66 -9.45
CA ILE A 119 7.98 0.51 -8.62
C ILE A 119 9.24 0.95 -9.38
N VAL A 120 9.31 0.72 -10.70
CA VAL A 120 10.42 1.21 -11.54
C VAL A 120 10.41 2.74 -11.60
N LEU A 121 9.24 3.34 -11.83
CA LEU A 121 9.09 4.80 -11.82
C LEU A 121 9.46 5.39 -10.46
N HIS A 122 8.99 4.80 -9.36
CA HIS A 122 9.31 5.22 -8.00
C HIS A 122 10.82 5.11 -7.72
N SER A 123 11.46 4.02 -8.16
CA SER A 123 12.91 3.85 -8.05
C SER A 123 13.68 4.91 -8.84
N LEU A 124 13.34 5.12 -10.12
CA LEU A 124 14.14 5.96 -11.02
C LEU A 124 13.83 7.46 -10.92
N ALA A 125 12.57 7.84 -10.71
CA ALA A 125 12.14 9.24 -10.73
C ALA A 125 12.07 9.88 -9.33
N ILE A 126 12.04 9.07 -8.26
CA ILE A 126 11.95 9.57 -6.88
C ILE A 126 13.18 9.14 -6.08
N THR A 127 13.40 7.82 -5.97
CA THR A 127 14.39 7.27 -5.05
C THR A 127 15.82 7.55 -5.51
N LEU A 128 16.14 7.35 -6.79
CA LEU A 128 17.47 7.54 -7.34
C LEU A 128 17.93 9.01 -7.32
N PRO A 129 17.10 10.01 -7.71
CA PRO A 129 17.46 11.42 -7.56
C PRO A 129 17.67 11.81 -6.10
N ALA A 130 16.82 11.34 -5.18
CA ALA A 130 16.98 11.62 -3.76
C ALA A 130 18.26 10.99 -3.18
N TRP A 131 18.59 9.75 -3.58
CA TRP A 131 19.86 9.11 -3.26
C TRP A 131 21.04 9.94 -3.76
N TRP A 132 20.99 10.40 -5.02
CA TRP A 132 22.06 11.19 -5.62
C TRP A 132 22.31 12.49 -4.85
N LEU A 133 21.24 13.18 -4.44
CA LEU A 133 21.31 14.38 -3.62
C LEU A 133 21.90 14.09 -2.23
N LEU A 134 21.38 13.09 -1.52
CA LEU A 134 21.83 12.75 -0.16
C LEU A 134 23.27 12.25 -0.12
N LYS A 135 23.72 11.57 -1.19
CA LYS A 135 25.08 11.03 -1.29
C LYS A 135 26.13 12.13 -1.22
N GLN A 136 25.80 13.35 -1.64
CA GLN A 136 26.71 14.50 -1.57
C GLN A 136 27.10 14.85 -0.12
N TRP A 137 26.30 14.44 0.86
CA TRP A 137 26.57 14.66 2.29
C TRP A 137 27.00 13.38 3.01
N SER A 138 26.32 12.27 2.75
CA SER A 138 26.66 10.99 3.36
C SER A 138 26.21 9.82 2.49
N PRO A 139 27.14 9.02 1.94
CA PRO A 139 26.81 7.80 1.21
C PRO A 139 25.98 6.81 2.04
N ASN A 140 26.26 6.69 3.33
CA ASN A 140 25.51 5.83 4.25
C ASN A 140 24.04 6.27 4.38
N VAL A 141 23.81 7.55 4.65
CA VAL A 141 22.44 8.11 4.75
C VAL A 141 21.71 7.93 3.43
N ALA A 142 22.37 8.20 2.30
CA ALA A 142 21.78 8.03 0.98
C ALA A 142 21.37 6.57 0.72
N GLY A 143 22.26 5.61 0.96
CA GLY A 143 21.99 4.18 0.78
C GLY A 143 20.88 3.68 1.70
N LEU A 144 20.90 4.06 2.98
CA LEU A 144 19.86 3.71 3.95
C LEU A 144 18.50 4.30 3.53
N PHE A 145 18.46 5.60 3.19
CA PHE A 145 17.26 6.26 2.70
C PHE A 145 16.69 5.56 1.46
N ALA A 146 17.54 5.35 0.45
CA ALA A 146 17.11 4.73 -0.80
C ALA A 146 16.54 3.33 -0.60
N GLY A 147 17.23 2.48 0.18
CA GLY A 147 16.72 1.15 0.50
C GLY A 147 15.43 1.20 1.32
N CYS A 148 15.29 2.16 2.26
CA CYS A 148 14.08 2.30 3.06
C CYS A 148 12.89 2.84 2.27
N MET A 149 13.10 3.69 1.25
CA MET A 149 12.03 4.13 0.35
C MET A 149 11.46 2.94 -0.44
N ILE A 150 12.32 2.05 -0.94
CA ILE A 150 11.88 0.83 -1.65
C ILE A 150 11.25 -0.17 -0.67
N LEU A 151 11.84 -0.34 0.52
CA LEU A 151 11.27 -1.20 1.56
C LEU A 151 9.87 -0.74 1.97
N GLY A 152 9.66 0.57 2.16
CA GLY A 152 8.36 1.15 2.46
C GLY A 152 7.32 0.82 1.38
N TYR A 153 7.71 0.89 0.10
CA TYR A 153 6.86 0.50 -1.03
C TYR A 153 6.47 -0.98 -0.94
N LEU A 154 7.43 -1.88 -0.73
CA LEU A 154 7.15 -3.31 -0.64
C LEU A 154 6.29 -3.65 0.59
N LEU A 155 6.54 -3.00 1.72
CA LEU A 155 5.72 -3.14 2.93
C LEU A 155 4.29 -2.69 2.66
N TYR A 156 4.09 -1.57 1.96
CA TYR A 156 2.76 -1.13 1.55
C TYR A 156 2.03 -2.22 0.75
N GLU A 157 2.64 -2.77 -0.30
CA GLU A 157 2.05 -3.80 -1.16
C GLU A 157 1.68 -5.06 -0.36
N VAL A 158 2.57 -5.51 0.53
CA VAL A 158 2.34 -6.70 1.37
C VAL A 158 1.19 -6.47 2.35
N PHE A 159 1.22 -5.37 3.11
CA PHE A 159 0.18 -5.08 4.09
C PHE A 159 -1.16 -4.88 3.41
N HIS A 160 -1.19 -4.13 2.31
CA HIS A 160 -2.38 -3.91 1.51
C HIS A 160 -3.01 -5.23 1.04
N ALA A 161 -2.20 -6.14 0.50
CA ALA A 161 -2.68 -7.46 0.11
C ALA A 161 -3.14 -8.31 1.30
N CYS A 162 -2.43 -8.25 2.44
CA CYS A 162 -2.81 -8.95 3.66
C CYS A 162 -4.15 -8.45 4.23
N GLU A 163 -4.43 -7.16 4.12
CA GLU A 163 -5.70 -6.58 4.52
C GLU A 163 -6.88 -6.98 3.62
N HIS A 164 -6.64 -7.62 2.48
CA HIS A 164 -7.69 -8.20 1.64
C HIS A 164 -7.75 -9.73 1.73
N LEU A 165 -7.03 -10.34 2.67
CA LEU A 165 -7.09 -11.78 2.89
C LEU A 165 -8.44 -12.23 3.46
N PRO A 166 -8.88 -13.46 3.15
CA PRO A 166 -10.03 -14.07 3.82
C PRO A 166 -9.86 -14.11 5.34
N VAL A 167 -10.93 -13.87 6.09
CA VAL A 167 -10.95 -13.85 7.57
C VAL A 167 -10.40 -15.16 8.19
N GLY A 168 -10.60 -16.29 7.49
CA GLY A 168 -10.06 -17.58 7.90
C GLY A 168 -8.54 -17.72 7.79
N HIS A 169 -7.85 -16.83 7.08
CA HIS A 169 -6.41 -16.96 6.82
C HIS A 169 -5.57 -16.65 8.08
N PRO A 170 -4.55 -17.46 8.44
CA PRO A 170 -3.76 -17.25 9.67
C PRO A 170 -3.14 -15.85 9.78
N VAL A 171 -2.59 -15.34 8.67
CA VAL A 171 -1.98 -13.99 8.62
C VAL A 171 -3.01 -12.89 8.89
N ALA A 172 -4.24 -13.01 8.39
CA ALA A 172 -5.31 -12.03 8.62
C ALA A 172 -5.73 -11.93 10.10
N ARG A 173 -5.43 -12.99 10.90
CA ARG A 173 -5.75 -13.03 12.33
C ARG A 173 -4.70 -12.36 13.20
N LEU A 174 -3.53 -12.00 12.67
CA LEU A 174 -2.52 -11.28 13.46
C LEU A 174 -3.13 -9.97 13.97
N PRO A 175 -2.98 -9.61 15.27
CA PRO A 175 -3.71 -8.50 15.87
C PRO A 175 -3.58 -7.18 15.10
N TRP A 176 -2.36 -6.87 14.65
CA TRP A 176 -2.08 -5.66 13.88
C TRP A 176 -2.75 -5.65 12.50
N LEU A 177 -2.67 -6.76 11.77
CA LEU A 177 -3.33 -6.87 10.45
C LEU A 177 -4.85 -6.84 10.56
N ARG A 178 -5.41 -7.41 11.63
CA ARG A 178 -6.85 -7.32 11.92
C ARG A 178 -7.27 -5.87 12.15
N GLN A 179 -6.47 -5.10 12.90
CA GLN A 179 -6.71 -3.68 13.13
C GLN A 179 -6.60 -2.87 11.83
N MET A 180 -5.54 -3.08 11.04
CA MET A 180 -5.37 -2.37 9.76
C MET A 180 -6.45 -2.74 8.75
N HIS A 181 -6.81 -4.03 8.64
CA HIS A 181 -7.95 -4.49 7.85
C HIS A 181 -9.23 -3.75 8.23
N ARG A 182 -9.48 -3.55 9.54
CA ARG A 182 -10.67 -2.83 9.99
C ARG A 182 -10.64 -1.36 9.59
N LEU A 183 -9.52 -0.67 9.80
CA LEU A 183 -9.35 0.72 9.40
C LEU A 183 -9.54 0.90 7.89
N HIS A 184 -8.97 -0.01 7.11
CA HIS A 184 -9.07 -0.01 5.67
C HIS A 184 -10.48 -0.38 5.19
N ALA A 185 -11.16 -1.33 5.82
CA ALA A 185 -12.57 -1.63 5.52
C ALA A 185 -13.48 -0.42 5.80
N LEU A 186 -13.21 0.35 6.86
CA LEU A 186 -13.89 1.62 7.11
C LEU A 186 -13.56 2.66 6.04
N HIS A 187 -12.30 2.74 5.62
CA HIS A 187 -11.88 3.58 4.51
C HIS A 187 -12.63 3.26 3.20
N HIS A 188 -12.96 1.99 2.94
CA HIS A 188 -13.72 1.59 1.74
C HIS A 188 -15.19 2.01 1.73
N ARG A 189 -15.73 2.52 2.85
CA ARG A 189 -17.10 3.07 2.91
C ARG A 189 -17.16 4.41 2.19
N ARG A 190 -18.13 4.58 1.29
CA ARG A 190 -18.24 5.77 0.41
C ARG A 190 -18.34 7.08 1.19
N GLU A 191 -18.99 7.05 2.34
CA GLU A 191 -19.16 8.17 3.24
C GLU A 191 -17.90 8.53 4.05
N LEU A 192 -16.89 7.65 4.08
CA LEU A 192 -15.63 7.84 4.81
C LEU A 192 -14.39 7.99 3.91
N MET A 193 -14.41 7.39 2.72
CA MET A 193 -13.21 7.18 1.87
C MET A 193 -12.46 8.47 1.50
N GLN A 194 -13.16 9.61 1.42
CA GLN A 194 -12.53 10.89 1.08
C GLN A 194 -11.90 11.61 2.29
N GLY A 195 -12.16 11.14 3.51
CA GLY A 195 -11.81 11.87 4.73
C GLY A 195 -11.08 11.08 5.81
N ARG A 196 -11.09 9.74 5.79
CA ARG A 196 -10.61 8.92 6.92
C ARG A 196 -9.69 7.77 6.50
N ASN A 197 -8.76 7.38 7.38
CA ASN A 197 -7.97 6.14 7.32
C ASN A 197 -7.20 5.92 6.01
N PHE A 198 -6.26 6.81 5.68
CA PHE A 198 -5.48 6.74 4.43
C PHE A 198 -4.19 5.92 4.54
N ASN A 199 -3.63 5.73 5.73
CA ASN A 199 -2.45 4.90 5.87
C ASN A 199 -2.82 3.40 5.91
N ILE A 200 -1.99 2.60 5.26
CA ILE A 200 -2.17 1.15 5.13
C ILE A 200 -1.27 0.37 6.10
N VAL A 201 0.02 0.69 6.18
CA VAL A 201 0.95 -0.09 7.06
C VAL A 201 0.76 0.25 8.54
N LEU A 202 0.68 1.55 8.85
CA LEU A 202 0.56 2.07 10.20
C LEU A 202 -0.19 3.41 10.17
N PRO A 203 -1.17 3.65 11.05
CA PRO A 203 -2.10 4.79 10.97
C PRO A 203 -1.52 6.08 11.59
N LEU A 204 -0.20 6.29 11.47
CA LEU A 204 0.49 7.39 12.15
C LEU A 204 0.03 8.75 11.64
N MET A 205 -0.05 8.94 10.33
CA MET A 205 -0.45 10.23 9.75
C MET A 205 -1.96 10.43 9.89
N ASP A 206 -2.75 9.36 9.85
CA ASP A 206 -4.15 9.44 10.23
C ASP A 206 -4.37 9.93 11.66
N TYR A 207 -3.57 9.43 12.60
CA TYR A 207 -3.58 9.91 13.97
C TYR A 207 -3.14 11.38 14.07
N LEU A 208 -1.98 11.72 13.49
CA LEU A 208 -1.39 13.06 13.57
C LEU A 208 -2.24 14.15 12.90
N PHE A 209 -2.91 13.83 11.78
CA PHE A 209 -3.76 14.77 11.04
C PHE A 209 -5.25 14.64 11.36
N GLY A 210 -5.62 13.86 12.37
CA GLY A 210 -7.02 13.73 12.83
C GLY A 210 -7.96 13.06 11.83
N THR A 211 -7.43 12.24 10.91
CA THR A 211 -8.21 11.45 9.95
C THR A 211 -8.38 9.99 10.37
N LEU A 212 -7.82 9.58 11.51
CA LEU A 212 -8.07 8.26 12.10
C LEU A 212 -9.52 8.14 12.57
N HIS A 213 -10.20 7.09 12.11
CA HIS A 213 -11.58 6.77 12.46
C HIS A 213 -11.72 5.28 12.75
N TRP A 214 -12.27 4.97 13.92
CA TRP A 214 -12.48 3.60 14.36
C TRP A 214 -13.95 3.36 14.70
N GLU A 215 -14.45 2.19 14.31
CA GLU A 215 -15.74 1.66 14.72
C GLU A 215 -15.58 0.17 15.03
N PRO A 216 -16.21 -0.38 16.09
CA PRO A 216 -16.21 -1.82 16.35
C PRO A 216 -16.84 -2.62 15.20
N SER A 217 -16.31 -3.80 14.89
CA SER A 217 -16.96 -4.69 13.91
C SER A 217 -18.31 -5.18 14.44
N ALA A 218 -19.28 -5.44 13.55
CA ALA A 218 -20.55 -6.05 13.95
C ALA A 218 -20.35 -7.45 14.57
N HIS A 219 -19.28 -8.17 14.18
CA HIS A 219 -18.87 -9.42 14.81
C HIS A 219 -18.28 -9.24 16.21
N ASP A 220 -17.62 -8.11 16.49
CA ASP A 220 -17.09 -7.82 17.84
C ASP A 220 -18.22 -7.56 18.85
N LYS A 221 -19.44 -7.26 18.36
CA LYS A 221 -20.64 -7.09 19.22
C LYS A 221 -21.29 -8.42 19.63
N GLN A 222 -20.86 -9.55 19.06
CA GLN A 222 -21.41 -10.88 19.34
C GLN A 222 -20.59 -11.70 20.35
N GLU A 223 -19.43 -11.23 20.81
CA GLU A 223 -18.79 -11.75 22.03
C GLU A 223 -19.18 -10.89 23.23
N PRO A 224 -20.28 -11.25 23.89
CA PRO A 224 -20.25 -11.36 25.33
C PRO A 224 -20.90 -12.67 25.80
N SER A 225 -20.08 -13.66 26.15
CA SER A 225 -20.34 -14.54 27.30
C SER A 225 -19.10 -15.35 27.68
#